data_AF-A0A2T9YHK6-F1
#
_entry.id   AF-A0A2T9YHK6-F1
#
_cell.length_a   1.000
_cell.length_b   1.000
_cell.length_c   1.000
_cell.angle_alpha   90.00
_cell.angle_beta   90.00
_cell.angle_gamma   90.00
#
_symmetry.space_group_name_H-M   'P 1'
#
loop_
_entity.id
_entity.type
_entity.pdbx_description
1 polymer ?
#
loop_
_entity_poly.entity_id
_entity_poly.type
_entity_poly.pdbx_seq_one_letter_code
_entity_poly.pdbx_strand_id
1 'polypeptide(L)'
;MKSFSLLLACSLSSVFAVEYFQVFSLRSCEGETGRLKPYPNGCDNLEGFKSGAFGNSGKIKLYTESGCSGESFEVDLSKITRSCIGTDIDQTYKSVFYTP
;
A
#
# COMPACT_ATOMS: atom_id res chain seq x y z
N MET A 1 32.04 40.31 -26.15
CA MET A 1 31.91 39.31 -25.06
C MET A 1 30.65 39.57 -24.27
N LYS A 2 29.63 38.72 -24.41
CA LYS A 2 28.53 38.60 -23.44
C LYS A 2 28.13 37.12 -23.40
N SER A 3 28.61 36.43 -22.37
CA SER A 3 28.15 35.11 -21.96
C SER A 3 27.05 35.31 -20.93
N PHE A 4 25.91 34.64 -21.09
CA PHE A 4 25.05 34.22 -19.99
C PHE A 4 24.31 32.97 -20.45
N SER A 5 24.89 31.82 -20.14
CA SER A 5 24.18 30.54 -20.12
C SER A 5 23.14 30.60 -18.99
N LEU A 6 21.90 30.19 -19.25
CA LEU A 6 21.00 29.75 -18.18
C LEU A 6 20.36 28.42 -18.58
N LEU A 7 20.89 27.36 -17.96
CA LEU A 7 20.33 26.02 -17.91
C LEU A 7 18.98 26.08 -17.18
N LEU A 8 17.87 25.78 -17.85
CA LEU A 8 16.65 25.44 -17.15
C LEU A 8 16.63 23.92 -16.92
N ALA A 9 17.13 23.58 -15.74
CA ALA A 9 17.19 22.25 -15.20
C ALA A 9 15.78 21.66 -14.97
N CYS A 10 15.74 20.33 -15.03
CA CYS A 10 14.63 19.44 -14.74
C CYS A 10 13.72 19.90 -13.60
N SER A 11 12.44 20.09 -13.90
CA SER A 11 11.37 19.89 -12.92
C SER A 11 10.57 18.66 -13.34
N LEU A 12 11.19 17.47 -13.21
CA LEU A 12 10.41 16.26 -13.02
C LEU A 12 9.74 16.42 -11.67
N SER A 13 8.51 16.94 -11.68
CA SER A 13 7.62 16.95 -10.54
C SER A 13 7.43 15.49 -10.14
N SER A 14 8.21 15.02 -9.17
CA SER A 14 8.04 13.73 -8.55
C SER A 14 6.65 13.73 -7.91
N VAL A 15 5.70 13.10 -8.60
CA VAL A 15 4.45 12.65 -8.01
C VAL A 15 4.88 11.60 -6.99
N PHE A 16 5.11 12.04 -5.75
CA PHE A 16 5.31 11.14 -4.63
C PHE A 16 3.98 10.45 -4.39
N ALA A 17 3.75 9.35 -5.13
CA ALA A 17 2.79 8.34 -4.74
C ALA A 17 3.11 7.98 -3.28
N VAL A 18 2.10 7.95 -2.44
CA VAL A 18 2.28 7.57 -1.04
C VAL A 18 2.81 6.13 -1.06
N GLU A 19 4.11 5.96 -0.81
CA GLU A 19 4.84 4.71 -1.09
C GLU A 19 4.58 3.60 -0.06
N TYR A 20 3.67 3.80 0.89
CA TYR A 20 3.51 2.93 2.05
C TYR A 20 2.11 2.33 2.10
N PHE A 21 2.06 1.07 2.52
CA PHE A 21 0.86 0.44 3.00
C PHE A 21 0.78 0.62 4.51
N GLN A 22 -0.22 1.36 4.97
CA GLN A 22 -0.50 1.53 6.39
C GLN A 22 -1.54 0.51 6.82
N VAL A 23 -1.34 -0.11 7.98
CA VAL A 23 -2.25 -1.14 8.51
C VAL A 23 -2.82 -0.73 9.86
N PHE A 24 -4.01 -1.25 10.13
CA PHE A 24 -4.84 -0.84 11.25
C PHE A 24 -5.43 -2.06 11.96
N SER A 25 -5.45 -2.02 13.30
CA SER A 25 -6.02 -3.09 14.15
C SER A 25 -7.54 -3.16 14.07
N LEU A 26 -8.21 -2.07 13.74
CA LEU A 26 -9.65 -1.99 13.61
C LEU A 26 -10.07 -1.84 12.14
N ARG A 27 -11.37 -2.02 11.90
CA ARG A 27 -11.98 -1.71 10.61
C ARG A 27 -12.01 -0.19 10.39
N SER A 28 -12.25 0.23 9.15
CA SER A 28 -12.34 1.65 8.78
C SER A 28 -11.07 2.47 8.99
N CYS A 29 -9.90 1.81 9.03
CA CYS A 29 -8.60 2.46 9.20
C CYS A 29 -8.44 3.19 10.53
N GLU A 30 -8.88 2.55 11.61
CA GLU A 30 -8.72 3.04 12.98
C GLU A 30 -7.75 2.17 13.80
N GLY A 31 -7.11 2.75 14.82
CA GLY A 31 -6.17 2.03 15.66
C GLY A 31 -4.93 1.58 14.89
N GLU A 32 -4.15 2.54 14.39
CA GLU A 32 -2.92 2.32 13.61
C GLU A 32 -2.00 1.31 14.29
N THR A 33 -1.56 0.30 13.52
CA THR A 33 -0.63 -0.74 13.99
C THR A 33 0.73 -0.68 13.32
N GLY A 34 0.83 -0.15 12.10
CA GLY A 34 2.13 -0.02 11.44
C GLY A 34 2.06 0.42 9.99
N ARG A 35 3.25 0.50 9.37
CA ARG A 35 3.43 0.84 7.95
C ARG A 35 4.52 -0.04 7.37
N LEU A 36 4.33 -0.44 6.11
CA LEU A 36 5.32 -1.17 5.33
C LEU A 36 5.46 -0.55 3.95
N LYS A 37 6.65 -0.68 3.36
CA LYS A 37 6.90 -0.29 1.97
C LYS A 37 6.73 -1.53 1.10
N PRO A 38 5.61 -1.67 0.37
CA PRO A 38 5.40 -2.80 -0.52
C PRO A 38 6.48 -2.83 -1.60
N TYR A 39 6.95 -4.03 -1.94
CA TYR A 39 7.90 -4.26 -3.03
C TYR A 39 7.30 -5.24 -4.06
N PRO A 40 7.65 -5.12 -5.36
CA PRO A 40 7.05 -5.91 -6.42
C PRO A 40 7.16 -7.42 -6.18
N ASN A 41 6.02 -8.13 -6.30
CA ASN A 41 5.92 -9.57 -6.08
C ASN A 41 6.43 -10.02 -4.69
N GLY A 42 6.35 -9.11 -3.71
CA GLY A 42 6.79 -9.30 -2.34
C GLY A 42 5.69 -9.80 -1.44
N CYS A 43 6.07 -10.60 -0.43
CA CYS A 43 5.22 -11.01 0.68
C CYS A 43 5.74 -10.42 1.98
N ASP A 44 4.90 -9.70 2.71
CA ASP A 44 5.23 -9.13 4.01
C ASP A 44 4.35 -9.71 5.11
N ASN A 45 4.97 -10.08 6.23
CA ASN A 45 4.29 -10.58 7.43
C ASN A 45 3.99 -9.45 8.40
N LEU A 46 2.84 -9.53 9.06
CA LEU A 46 2.32 -8.53 9.98
C LEU A 46 1.77 -9.21 11.24
N GLU A 47 1.78 -8.48 12.36
CA GLU A 47 1.27 -8.99 13.65
C GLU A 47 -0.25 -9.28 13.63
N GLY A 48 -0.97 -8.68 12.68
CA GLY A 48 -2.40 -8.81 12.51
C GLY A 48 -3.05 -7.47 12.20
N PHE A 49 -3.92 -7.41 11.20
CA PHE A 49 -4.65 -6.19 10.84
C PHE A 49 -6.03 -6.50 10.28
N LYS A 50 -6.94 -5.54 10.40
CA LYS A 50 -8.33 -5.65 9.90
C LYS A 50 -8.65 -4.70 8.75
N SER A 51 -7.86 -3.64 8.61
CA SER A 51 -7.95 -2.75 7.45
C SER A 51 -6.59 -2.16 7.12
N GLY A 52 -6.47 -1.61 5.93
CA GLY A 52 -5.23 -0.97 5.48
C GLY A 52 -5.49 0.20 4.56
N ALA A 53 -4.57 1.16 4.53
CA ALA A 53 -4.60 2.29 3.61
C ALA A 53 -3.41 2.22 2.65
N PHE A 54 -3.69 2.40 1.36
CA PHE A 54 -2.68 2.30 0.31
C PHE A 54 -2.59 3.61 -0.47
N GLY A 55 -1.36 3.95 -0.86
CA GLY A 55 -1.06 5.18 -1.56
C GLY A 55 -0.57 5.03 -3.00
N ASN A 56 -0.57 3.80 -3.52
CA ASN A 56 0.03 3.43 -4.78
C ASN A 56 -0.95 2.63 -5.67
N SER A 57 -0.62 2.46 -6.95
CA SER A 57 -1.37 1.63 -7.88
C SER A 57 -0.94 0.15 -7.82
N GLY A 58 -1.78 -0.73 -8.38
CA GLY A 58 -1.52 -2.16 -8.51
C GLY A 58 -2.57 -3.00 -7.82
N LYS A 59 -2.18 -4.19 -7.39
CA LYS A 59 -3.02 -5.15 -6.68
C LYS A 59 -2.36 -5.58 -5.39
N ILE A 60 -3.17 -5.79 -4.36
CA ILE A 60 -2.74 -6.45 -3.15
C ILE A 60 -3.59 -7.68 -2.88
N LYS A 61 -2.98 -8.71 -2.31
CA LYS A 61 -3.69 -9.84 -1.71
C LYS A 61 -3.42 -9.83 -0.22
N LEU A 62 -4.48 -9.78 0.57
CA LEU A 62 -4.43 -9.90 2.03
C LEU A 62 -4.68 -11.35 2.39
N TYR A 63 -3.82 -11.95 3.23
CA TYR A 63 -3.91 -13.35 3.62
C TYR A 63 -4.19 -13.49 5.11
N THR A 64 -4.99 -14.47 5.49
CA THR A 64 -5.34 -14.76 6.89
C THR A 64 -4.19 -15.34 7.69
N GLU A 65 -3.21 -15.91 7.01
CA GLU A 65 -2.02 -16.51 7.59
C GLU A 65 -0.75 -15.74 7.23
N SER A 66 0.35 -16.07 7.90
CA SER A 66 1.68 -15.54 7.62
C SER A 66 2.29 -16.28 6.43
N GLY A 67 3.15 -15.63 5.65
CA GLY A 67 3.81 -16.21 4.49
C GLY A 67 2.96 -16.22 3.23
N CYS A 68 1.94 -15.36 3.15
CA CYS A 68 1.02 -15.26 2.02
C CYS A 68 0.34 -16.59 1.67
N SER A 69 -0.09 -17.30 2.72
CA SER A 69 -0.79 -18.58 2.66
C SER A 69 -2.22 -18.48 3.16
N GLY A 70 -2.99 -19.55 3.00
CA GLY A 70 -4.36 -19.63 3.48
C GLY A 70 -5.35 -18.85 2.61
N GLU A 71 -6.46 -18.43 3.23
CA GLU A 71 -7.49 -17.66 2.55
C GLU A 71 -6.97 -16.26 2.19
N SER A 72 -7.35 -15.79 0.99
CA SER A 72 -6.88 -14.52 0.48
C SER A 72 -8.02 -13.64 -0.03
N PHE A 73 -7.89 -12.34 0.21
CA PHE A 73 -8.75 -11.31 -0.38
C PHE A 73 -7.91 -10.44 -1.33
N GLU A 74 -8.24 -10.47 -2.62
CA GLU A 74 -7.57 -9.64 -3.63
C GLU A 74 -8.27 -8.29 -3.76
N VAL A 75 -7.46 -7.24 -3.80
CA VAL A 75 -7.90 -5.86 -3.91
C VAL A 75 -7.14 -5.18 -5.05
N ASP A 76 -7.91 -4.63 -5.99
CA ASP A 76 -7.40 -3.82 -7.08
C ASP A 76 -7.36 -2.35 -6.66
N LEU A 77 -6.16 -1.84 -6.40
CA LEU A 77 -5.93 -0.49 -5.89
C LEU A 77 -6.34 0.58 -6.90
N SER A 78 -6.36 0.25 -8.20
CA SER A 78 -6.80 1.19 -9.24
C SER A 78 -8.30 1.51 -9.17
N LYS A 79 -9.09 0.65 -8.53
CA LYS A 79 -10.55 0.79 -8.40
C LYS A 79 -10.99 1.41 -7.10
N ILE A 80 -10.05 1.63 -6.18
CA ILE A 80 -10.36 2.15 -4.86
C ILE A 80 -10.32 3.69 -4.91
N THR A 81 -11.49 4.29 -4.69
CA THR A 81 -11.63 5.75 -4.56
C THR A 81 -11.43 6.25 -3.13
N ARG A 82 -11.46 5.37 -2.14
CA ARG A 82 -11.28 5.69 -0.72
C ARG A 82 -9.95 5.15 -0.23
N SER A 83 -9.13 5.95 0.43
CA SER A 83 -7.80 5.53 0.88
C SER A 83 -7.80 4.32 1.84
N CYS A 84 -8.95 3.88 2.36
CA CYS A 84 -9.08 2.75 3.27
C CYS A 84 -9.68 1.50 2.61
N ILE A 85 -8.97 0.39 2.75
CA ILE A 85 -9.34 -0.96 2.36
C ILE A 85 -9.86 -1.66 3.61
N GLY A 86 -11.19 -1.69 3.75
CA GLY A 86 -11.88 -2.53 4.72
C GLY A 86 -12.58 -3.66 3.99
N THR A 87 -12.57 -4.86 4.57
CA THR A 87 -13.38 -5.98 4.10
C THR A 87 -14.75 -5.95 4.78
N ASP A 88 -15.80 -6.37 4.07
CA ASP A 88 -17.15 -6.49 4.64
C ASP A 88 -17.22 -7.56 5.73
N ILE A 89 -16.27 -8.51 5.69
CA ILE A 89 -16.10 -9.60 6.64
C ILE A 89 -15.18 -9.14 7.76
N ASP A 90 -15.57 -9.38 9.02
CA ASP A 90 -14.71 -9.12 10.19
C ASP A 90 -13.63 -10.20 10.30
N GLN A 91 -12.57 -10.04 9.50
CA GLN A 91 -11.46 -10.98 9.38
C GLN A 91 -10.14 -10.30 9.75
N THR A 92 -9.25 -11.04 10.40
CA THR A 92 -7.88 -10.58 10.69
C THR A 92 -6.92 -11.17 9.66
N TYR A 93 -6.16 -10.30 9.01
CA TYR A 93 -5.11 -10.65 8.05
C TYR A 93 -3.73 -10.58 8.71
N LYS A 94 -2.80 -11.42 8.25
CA LYS A 94 -1.46 -11.57 8.82
C LYS A 94 -0.33 -11.43 7.81
N SER A 95 -0.63 -11.41 6.51
CA SER A 95 0.35 -11.07 5.51
C SER A 95 -0.28 -10.39 4.29
N VAL A 96 0.55 -9.69 3.53
CA VAL A 96 0.14 -9.00 2.31
C VAL A 96 1.10 -9.33 1.19
N PHE A 97 0.57 -9.61 0.01
CA PHE A 97 1.33 -9.75 -1.22
C PHE A 97 1.02 -8.59 -2.16
N TYR A 98 2.05 -7.92 -2.68
CA TYR A 98 1.89 -6.81 -3.62
C TYR A 98 2.27 -7.20 -5.04
N THR A 99 1.40 -6.86 -6.00
CA THR A 99 1.66 -6.97 -7.44
C THR A 99 1.49 -5.57 -8.06
N PRO A 100 2.51 -5.03 -8.75
CA PRO A 100 2.42 -3.71 -9.39
C PRO A 100 1.29 -3.59 -10.42
#